data_AF-A0A7K2Z2B3-F1
#
_entry.id   AF-A0A7K2Z2B3-F1
#
_cell.length_a   1.000
_cell.length_b   1.000
_cell.length_c   1.000
_cell.angle_alpha   90.00
_cell.angle_beta   90.00
_cell.angle_gamma   90.00
#
_symmetry.space_group_name_H-M   'P 1'
#
loop_
_entity.id
_entity.type
_entity.pdbx_description
1 polymer ?
#
loop_
_entity_poly.entity_id
_entity_poly.type
_entity_poly.pdbx_seq_one_letter_code
_entity_poly.pdbx_strand_id
1 'polypeptide(L)'
;MEPRERAAFVRSYTKVLTAAWSNDEYAARLETDPRAALAENGLELPAGATVRIVRNLGGEPDLEAQVELWEAGTESGDFELRVPNSPQIELRELSEADLESVAGGTQEVRDDTTYCCCCSPCCCCT
;
A
#
# COMPACT_ATOMS: atom_id res chain seq x y z
N MET A 1 -8.73 -11.30 -5.15
CA MET A 1 -8.22 -10.28 -6.11
C MET A 1 -7.14 -10.90 -6.97
N GLU A 2 -7.04 -10.54 -8.25
CA GLU A 2 -5.96 -11.02 -9.12
C GLU A 2 -4.61 -10.35 -8.76
N PRO A 3 -3.46 -11.00 -9.05
CA PRO A 3 -2.14 -10.46 -8.69
C PRO A 3 -1.85 -9.04 -9.23
N ARG A 4 -2.37 -8.72 -10.42
CA ARG A 4 -2.22 -7.40 -11.04
C ARG A 4 -3.03 -6.31 -10.34
N GLU A 5 -4.22 -6.67 -9.88
CA GLU A 5 -5.11 -5.78 -9.14
C GLU A 5 -4.53 -5.50 -7.74
N ARG A 6 -3.98 -6.53 -7.07
CA ARG A 6 -3.25 -6.37 -5.79
C ARG A 6 -2.09 -5.39 -5.94
N ALA A 7 -1.27 -5.55 -6.98
CA ALA A 7 -0.16 -4.64 -7.23
C ALA A 7 -0.62 -3.20 -7.52
N ALA A 8 -1.76 -3.02 -8.21
CA ALA A 8 -2.34 -1.70 -8.44
C ALA A 8 -2.84 -1.07 -7.13
N PHE A 9 -3.55 -1.84 -6.31
CA PHE A 9 -4.01 -1.42 -5.00
C PHE A 9 -2.84 -0.98 -4.10
N VAL A 10 -1.81 -1.81 -3.98
CA VAL A 10 -0.64 -1.52 -3.13
C VAL A 10 0.02 -0.20 -3.56
N ARG A 11 0.22 0.02 -4.86
CA ARG A 11 0.77 1.30 -5.36
C ARG A 11 -0.08 2.50 -4.99
N SER A 12 -1.40 2.41 -5.19
CA SER A 12 -2.32 3.50 -4.86
C SER A 12 -2.41 3.74 -3.35
N TYR A 13 -2.43 2.67 -2.55
CA TYR A 13 -2.41 2.76 -1.09
C TYR A 13 -1.13 3.43 -0.57
N THR A 14 0.04 3.07 -1.10
CA THR A 14 1.29 3.73 -0.72
C THR A 14 1.29 5.22 -1.06
N LYS A 15 0.72 5.62 -2.21
CA LYS A 15 0.56 7.05 -2.55
C LYS A 15 -0.33 7.79 -1.56
N VAL A 16 -1.43 7.17 -1.14
CA VAL A 16 -2.31 7.72 -0.09
C VAL A 16 -1.56 7.92 1.21
N LEU A 17 -0.77 6.93 1.65
CA LEU A 17 0.04 7.05 2.87
C LEU A 17 1.04 8.20 2.77
N THR A 18 1.81 8.27 1.68
CA THR A 18 2.77 9.34 1.44
C THR A 18 2.10 10.72 1.42
N ALA A 19 0.95 10.85 0.75
CA ALA A 19 0.19 12.09 0.73
C ALA A 19 -0.35 12.47 2.12
N ALA A 20 -0.87 11.49 2.88
CA ALA A 20 -1.38 11.70 4.23
C ALA A 20 -0.29 12.07 5.25
N TRP A 21 0.96 11.69 4.99
CA TRP A 21 2.11 12.07 5.83
C TRP A 21 2.75 13.40 5.42
N SER A 22 2.68 13.76 4.14
CA SER A 22 3.40 14.93 3.59
C SER A 22 2.50 16.15 3.38
N ASN A 23 1.17 15.98 3.45
CA ASN A 23 0.19 17.03 3.21
C ASN A 23 -0.94 16.96 4.26
N ASP A 24 -0.90 17.89 5.22
CA ASP A 24 -1.90 17.99 6.29
C ASP A 24 -3.31 18.28 5.77
N GLU A 25 -3.45 19.03 4.67
CA GLU A 25 -4.75 19.29 4.04
C GLU A 25 -5.34 18.00 3.46
N TYR A 26 -4.50 17.20 2.78
CA TYR A 26 -4.91 15.89 2.30
C TYR A 26 -5.28 14.97 3.47
N ALA A 27 -4.50 14.97 4.55
CA ALA A 27 -4.79 14.18 5.75
C ALA A 27 -6.13 14.57 6.40
N ALA A 28 -6.44 15.87 6.48
CA ALA A 28 -7.73 16.35 6.98
C ALA A 28 -8.90 15.99 6.06
N ARG A 29 -8.69 16.05 4.73
CA ARG A 29 -9.68 15.59 3.75
C ARG A 29 -9.93 14.09 3.82
N LEU A 30 -8.90 13.29 4.07
CA LEU A 30 -9.04 11.85 4.26
C LEU A 30 -9.97 11.51 5.44
N GLU A 31 -10.02 12.32 6.48
CA GLU A 31 -10.93 12.11 7.61
C GLU A 31 -12.36 12.63 7.37
N THR A 32 -12.50 13.69 6.59
CA THR A 32 -13.79 14.37 6.37
C THR A 32 -14.54 13.89 5.13
N ASP A 33 -13.82 13.61 4.06
CA ASP A 33 -14.30 13.01 2.81
C ASP A 33 -13.29 11.96 2.30
N PRO A 34 -13.19 10.82 3.00
CA PRO A 34 -12.28 9.74 2.63
C PRO A 34 -12.49 9.25 1.20
N ARG A 35 -13.74 9.26 0.70
CA ARG A 35 -14.06 8.77 -0.63
C ARG A 35 -13.44 9.64 -1.71
N ALA A 36 -13.58 10.96 -1.60
CA ALA A 36 -12.96 11.88 -2.55
C ALA A 36 -11.42 11.80 -2.49
N ALA A 37 -10.86 11.81 -1.29
CA ALA A 37 -9.42 11.77 -1.07
C ALA A 37 -8.76 10.48 -1.61
N LEU A 38 -9.42 9.34 -1.46
CA LEU A 38 -8.96 8.04 -1.98
C LEU A 38 -9.02 7.99 -3.51
N ALA A 39 -10.10 8.51 -4.11
CA ALA A 39 -10.28 8.53 -5.56
C ALA A 39 -9.19 9.34 -6.29
N GLU A 40 -8.66 10.41 -5.66
CA GLU A 40 -7.52 11.19 -6.19
C GLU A 40 -6.28 10.33 -6.46
N ASN A 41 -6.11 9.23 -5.74
CA ASN A 41 -4.96 8.32 -5.86
C ASN A 41 -5.31 7.01 -6.59
N GLY A 42 -6.50 6.91 -7.17
CA GLY A 42 -6.97 5.72 -7.89
C GLY A 42 -7.54 4.62 -7.01
N LEU A 43 -7.84 4.91 -5.73
CA LEU A 43 -8.61 4.02 -4.87
C LEU A 43 -10.09 4.39 -4.95
N GLU A 44 -10.77 3.85 -5.96
CA GLU A 44 -12.20 4.06 -6.14
C GLU A 44 -13.02 3.09 -5.30
N LEU A 45 -13.96 3.63 -4.53
CA LEU A 45 -14.90 2.85 -3.72
C LEU A 45 -16.21 2.64 -4.48
N PRO A 46 -16.88 1.49 -4.38
CA PRO A 46 -18.19 1.28 -5.00
C PRO A 46 -19.25 2.24 -4.41
N ALA A 47 -20.30 2.54 -5.18
CA ALA A 47 -21.36 3.44 -4.72
C ALA A 47 -22.08 2.85 -3.49
N GLY A 48 -22.26 3.66 -2.44
CA GLY A 48 -22.87 3.21 -1.19
C GLY A 48 -21.93 2.48 -0.24
N ALA A 49 -20.64 2.35 -0.58
CA ALA A 49 -19.64 1.80 0.34
C ALA A 49 -19.41 2.71 1.55
N THR A 50 -19.25 2.10 2.72
CA THR A 50 -18.80 2.76 3.94
C THR A 50 -17.29 2.65 4.03
N VAL A 51 -16.59 3.73 4.37
CA VAL A 51 -15.14 3.71 4.59
C VAL A 51 -14.82 4.27 5.96
N ARG A 52 -13.94 3.58 6.69
CA ARG A 52 -13.46 3.95 8.01
C ARG A 52 -11.95 4.12 7.96
N ILE A 53 -11.49 5.30 8.34
CA ILE A 53 -10.05 5.58 8.48
C ILE A 53 -9.62 5.22 9.90
N VAL A 54 -8.64 4.32 10.02
CA VAL A 54 -8.06 3.91 11.30
C VAL A 54 -6.64 4.46 11.38
N ARG A 55 -6.44 5.49 12.20
CA ARG A 55 -5.13 6.12 12.47
C ARG A 55 -4.56 5.67 13.81
N ASN A 56 -3.39 6.20 14.16
CA ASN A 56 -2.65 5.90 15.40
C ASN A 56 -2.14 4.46 15.51
N LEU A 57 -1.92 3.80 14.37
CA LEU A 57 -1.22 2.54 14.34
C LEU A 57 0.28 2.84 14.44
N GLY A 58 0.93 2.26 15.45
CA GLY A 58 2.39 2.32 15.58
C GLY A 58 3.03 1.23 14.71
N GLY A 59 4.22 1.52 14.20
CA GLY A 59 4.99 0.58 13.38
C GLY A 59 4.83 0.79 11.87
N GLU A 60 5.42 -0.11 11.11
CA GLU A 60 5.40 -0.08 9.64
C GLU A 60 4.02 -0.47 9.09
N PRO A 61 3.63 0.05 7.92
CA PRO A 61 2.39 -0.36 7.26
C PRO A 61 2.43 -1.84 6.89
N ASP A 62 1.47 -2.60 7.43
CA ASP A 62 1.22 -3.99 7.01
C ASP A 62 0.38 -3.99 5.73
N LEU A 63 1.07 -4.08 4.59
CA LEU A 63 0.46 -4.06 3.27
C LEU A 63 -0.41 -5.29 3.01
N GLU A 64 -0.03 -6.46 3.54
CA GLU A 64 -0.76 -7.70 3.32
C GLU A 64 -2.09 -7.67 4.07
N ALA A 65 -2.06 -7.29 5.34
CA ALA A 65 -3.29 -7.10 6.12
C ALA A 65 -4.20 -6.02 5.50
N GLN A 66 -3.62 -4.95 4.94
CA GLN A 66 -4.44 -3.93 4.28
C GLN A 66 -5.08 -4.43 2.98
N VAL A 67 -4.39 -5.27 2.20
CA VAL A 67 -4.97 -5.93 1.01
C VAL A 67 -6.17 -6.78 1.41
N GLU A 68 -6.03 -7.62 2.43
CA GLU A 68 -7.11 -8.49 2.91
C GLU A 68 -8.34 -7.67 3.36
N LEU A 69 -8.12 -6.57 4.09
CA LEU A 69 -9.21 -5.66 4.49
C LEU A 69 -9.90 -5.02 3.28
N TRP A 70 -9.13 -4.66 2.26
CA TRP A 70 -9.68 -4.06 1.04
C TRP A 70 -10.50 -5.06 0.22
N GLU A 71 -10.02 -6.30 0.11
CA GLU A 71 -10.79 -7.39 -0.52
C GLU A 71 -12.09 -7.64 0.23
N ALA A 72 -12.03 -7.80 1.55
CA ALA A 72 -13.21 -7.98 2.39
C ALA A 72 -14.20 -6.81 2.28
N GLY A 73 -13.69 -5.57 2.19
CA GLY A 73 -14.51 -4.38 1.96
C GLY A 73 -15.16 -4.34 0.58
N THR A 74 -14.49 -4.89 -0.43
CA THR A 74 -15.06 -5.01 -1.79
C THR A 74 -16.25 -5.96 -1.83
N GLU A 75 -16.22 -7.03 -1.02
CA GLU A 75 -17.32 -7.99 -0.91
C GLU A 75 -18.46 -7.51 0.01
N SER A 76 -18.12 -6.86 1.12
CA SER A 76 -19.09 -6.43 2.15
C SER A 76 -19.68 -5.04 1.91
N GLY A 77 -18.94 -4.15 1.23
CA GLY A 77 -19.23 -2.72 1.14
C GLY A 77 -18.67 -1.90 2.31
N ASP A 78 -18.02 -2.53 3.30
CA ASP A 78 -17.44 -1.88 4.47
C ASP A 78 -15.90 -1.92 4.41
N PHE A 79 -15.29 -0.77 4.11
CA PHE A 79 -13.85 -0.64 3.94
C PHE A 79 -13.20 -0.08 5.20
N GLU A 80 -12.14 -0.75 5.67
CA GLU A 80 -11.23 -0.23 6.68
C GLU A 80 -9.90 0.16 6.02
N LEU A 81 -9.56 1.44 6.07
CA LEU A 81 -8.28 1.94 5.60
C LEU A 81 -7.40 2.29 6.81
N ARG A 82 -6.31 1.55 6.96
CA ARG A 82 -5.32 1.80 8.00
C ARG A 82 -4.35 2.87 7.54
N VAL A 83 -4.06 3.82 8.40
CA VAL A 83 -3.07 4.87 8.13
C VAL A 83 -2.15 4.92 9.35
N PRO A 84 -1.02 4.20 9.33
CA PRO A 84 -0.06 4.26 10.42
C PRO A 84 0.55 5.65 10.55
N ASN A 85 1.08 5.92 11.74
CA ASN A 85 1.89 7.12 11.95
C ASN A 85 3.10 7.08 11.00
N SER A 86 3.54 8.24 10.53
CA SER A 86 4.68 8.29 9.62
C SER A 86 5.88 7.57 10.25
N PRO A 87 6.55 6.68 9.50
CA PRO A 87 7.82 6.14 9.96
C PRO A 87 8.76 7.31 10.16
N GLN A 88 9.44 7.37 11.31
CA GLN A 88 10.34 8.47 11.69
C GLN A 88 11.59 8.54 10.79
N ILE A 89 11.74 7.61 9.83
CA ILE A 89 12.81 7.63 8.83
C ILE A 89 12.31 8.51 7.68
N GLU A 90 12.99 9.63 7.50
CA GLU A 90 12.61 10.70 6.60
C GLU A 90 12.20 10.16 5.22
N LEU A 91 10.90 10.25 4.91
CA LEU A 91 10.24 9.93 3.63
C LEU A 91 10.77 10.75 2.44
N ARG A 92 11.91 11.42 2.58
CA ARG A 92 12.34 12.53 1.73
C ARG A 92 12.68 12.11 0.31
N GLU A 93 12.86 10.83 -0.01
CA GLU A 93 13.33 10.43 -1.34
C GLU A 93 12.77 9.08 -1.82
N LEU A 94 11.49 8.75 -1.56
CA LEU A 94 10.87 7.63 -2.26
C LEU A 94 10.63 8.04 -3.73
N SER A 95 11.55 7.64 -4.61
CA SER A 95 11.43 7.84 -6.04
C SER A 95 10.33 6.94 -6.62
N GLU A 96 9.80 7.24 -7.80
CA GLU A 96 8.81 6.39 -8.48
C GLU A 96 9.29 4.93 -8.63
N ALA A 97 10.61 4.71 -8.62
CA ALA A 97 11.24 3.39 -8.65
C ALA A 97 11.17 2.65 -7.30
N ASP A 98 11.24 3.34 -6.15
CA ASP A 98 11.11 2.72 -4.82
C ASP A 98 9.67 2.31 -4.53
N LEU A 99 8.70 3.07 -5.05
CA LEU A 99 7.28 2.71 -5.04
C LEU A 99 7.00 1.38 -5.78
N GLU A 100 7.85 1.01 -6.74
CA GLU A 100 7.78 -0.27 -7.45
C GLU A 100 8.33 -1.44 -6.61
N SER A 101 9.27 -1.16 -5.70
CA SER A 101 9.89 -2.11 -4.77
C SER A 101 9.01 -2.42 -3.54
N VAL A 102 8.19 -1.46 -3.09
CA VAL A 102 7.29 -1.58 -1.92
C VAL A 102 6.25 -2.71 -2.04
N ALA A 103 6.00 -3.23 -3.25
CA ALA A 103 5.14 -4.41 -3.44
C ALA A 103 5.80 -5.75 -3.05
N GLY A 104 7.11 -5.76 -2.79
CA GLY A 104 7.84 -6.93 -2.27
C GLY A 104 8.05 -6.79 -0.78
N GLY A 105 7.18 -7.39 0.04
CA GLY A 105 7.31 -7.39 1.48
C GLY A 105 8.69 -7.85 1.93
N THR A 106 9.48 -6.97 2.54
CA THR A 106 10.67 -7.36 3.28
C THR A 106 10.22 -7.84 4.64
N GLN A 107 9.80 -9.11 4.71
CA GLN A 107 9.88 -9.79 5.98
C GLN A 107 11.36 -9.99 6.28
N GLU A 108 11.88 -9.21 7.23
CA GLU A 108 13.13 -9.51 7.90
C GLU A 108 12.99 -10.81 8.70
N VAL A 109 13.00 -11.95 8.00
CA VAL A 109 13.44 -13.21 8.59
C VAL A 109 14.84 -13.47 8.08
N ARG A 110 15.75 -13.51 9.03
CA ARG A 110 17.12 -13.95 8.85
C ARG A 110 17.09 -15.41 8.39
N ASP A 111 18.02 -15.74 7.50
CA ASP A 111 18.38 -17.06 7.00
C ASP A 111 17.61 -17.55 5.75
N ASP A 112 18.32 -17.38 4.63
CA ASP A 112 18.42 -18.25 3.46
C ASP A 112 17.15 -18.74 2.74
N THR A 113 17.19 -18.57 1.41
CA THR A 113 16.28 -19.17 0.42
C THR A 113 14.90 -18.51 0.31
N THR A 114 14.70 -17.70 -0.76
CA THR A 114 13.77 -18.05 -1.86
C THR A 114 13.27 -16.82 -2.67
N TYR A 115 13.47 -16.90 -4.00
CA TYR A 115 12.85 -16.17 -5.12
C TYR A 115 13.22 -14.70 -5.39
N CYS A 116 14.33 -14.49 -6.12
CA CYS A 116 14.33 -13.73 -7.38
C CYS A 116 15.63 -13.94 -8.18
N CYS A 117 15.69 -14.97 -9.03
CA CYS A 117 16.75 -15.13 -10.04
C CYS A 117 16.21 -15.91 -11.25
N CYS A 118 15.31 -15.31 -12.03
CA CYS A 118 14.96 -15.79 -13.38
C CYS A 118 15.54 -14.87 -14.47
N CYS A 119 16.81 -14.47 -14.33
CA CYS A 119 17.56 -13.75 -15.36
C CYS A 119 19.02 -14.24 -15.41
N SER A 120 19.26 -15.43 -15.97
CA SER A 120 20.45 -15.77 -16.77
C SER A 120 20.47 -17.25 -17.17
N PRO A 121 20.34 -17.59 -18.46
CA PRO A 121 21.03 -18.73 -19.02
C PRO A 121 22.14 -18.22 -19.94
N CYS A 122 23.27 -17.86 -19.35
CA CYS A 122 24.54 -17.80 -20.07
C CYS A 122 25.56 -18.62 -19.28
N CYS A 123 25.67 -19.92 -19.61
CA CYS A 123 26.89 -20.69 -19.43
C CYS A 123 26.85 -21.91 -20.37
N CYS A 124 27.18 -21.66 -21.65
CA CYS A 124 27.91 -22.65 -22.45
C CYS A 124 29.34 -22.70 -21.89
N CYS A 125 29.71 -23.77 -21.19
CA CYS A 125 31.10 -24.19 -20.95
C CYS A 125 31.12 -25.64 -20.43
N THR A 126 31.16 -26.61 -21.35
CA THR A 126 32.19 -27.66 -21.51
C THR A 126 31.76 -28.62 -22.60
#